data_AF-A0A452Z5C9-F1
#
_entry.id   AF-A0A452Z5C9-F1
#
_cell.length_a   1.000
_cell.length_b   1.000
_cell.length_c   1.000
_cell.angle_alpha   90.00
_cell.angle_beta   90.00
_cell.angle_gamma   90.00
#
_symmetry.space_group_name_H-M   'P 1'
#
loop_
_entity.id
_entity.type
_entity.pdbx_description
1 polymer ?
#
loop_
_entity_poly.entity_id
_entity_poly.type
_entity_poly.pdbx_seq_one_letter_code
_entity_poly.pdbx_strand_id
1 'polypeptide(L)'
;MHAAELLGLPLLPSNNEASNADSDAGALQGVNYASAAAGILDNTGQNFVGRIPFNQQIKNFQTTLNQIKGKLGAGKLASSLGRSIFYVGMGSNDYLNNYLMPNYNTRNEYNGDQYSTLLVQHYTKQLTSLYNLGARRFVIAGVGSMACIPNMRARNPTNMCSPDVDELIAPFNSKVKGMVDSLNANLPRAKLIYIDNFEMISEVLRSPFNYGFSVVDRGCCGIGRNRGVITCLPFLRPCPNRNTYIFWDAFHPTERVNVLLGKAAYSGGTDLAYPMNIQQLAAWQP
;
A
#
# COMPACT_ATOMS: atom_id res chain seq x y z
N MET A 1 7.83 7.32 -2.98
CA MET A 1 6.79 7.63 -1.97
C MET A 1 7.15 8.94 -1.32
N HIS A 2 6.28 9.94 -1.36
CA HIS A 2 6.60 11.30 -0.87
C HIS A 2 6.91 11.36 0.63
N ALA A 3 6.39 10.44 1.44
CA ALA A 3 6.78 10.34 2.85
C ALA A 3 8.28 10.03 3.04
N ALA A 4 8.91 9.30 2.11
CA ALA A 4 10.34 9.02 2.16
C ALA A 4 11.16 10.28 1.84
N GLU A 5 10.71 11.12 0.90
CA GLU A 5 11.34 12.41 0.58
C GLU A 5 11.31 13.35 1.81
N LEU A 6 10.22 13.33 2.58
CA LEU A 6 10.11 14.09 3.85
C LEU A 6 11.03 13.57 4.96
N LEU A 7 11.54 12.33 4.83
CA LEU A 7 12.59 11.77 5.68
C LEU A 7 14.00 12.05 5.15
N GLY A 8 14.13 12.77 4.03
CA GLY A 8 15.41 13.00 3.35
C GLY A 8 15.97 11.76 2.65
N LEU A 9 15.13 10.75 2.38
CA LEU A 9 15.52 9.53 1.67
C LEU A 9 15.39 9.70 0.16
N PRO A 10 16.26 9.05 -0.64
CA PRO A 10 16.15 9.07 -2.09
C PRO A 10 14.97 8.24 -2.58
N LEU A 11 14.63 8.39 -3.86
CA LEU A 11 13.74 7.45 -4.53
C LEU A 11 14.41 6.06 -4.54
N LEU A 12 13.69 5.08 -4.00
CA LEU A 12 14.21 3.72 -3.89
C LEU A 12 14.10 2.99 -5.25
N PRO A 13 15.15 2.30 -5.70
CA PRO A 13 15.08 1.45 -6.88
C PRO A 13 14.11 0.30 -6.65
N SER A 14 13.49 -0.18 -7.73
CA SER A 14 12.73 -1.43 -7.67
C SER A 14 13.65 -2.62 -7.37
N ASN A 15 13.11 -3.71 -6.81
CA ASN A 15 13.88 -4.92 -6.54
C ASN A 15 14.62 -5.47 -7.79
N ASN A 16 14.01 -5.35 -8.97
CA ASN A 16 14.63 -5.81 -10.21
C ASN A 16 15.82 -4.93 -10.62
N GLU A 17 15.73 -3.62 -10.42
CA GLU A 17 16.85 -2.70 -10.66
C GLU A 17 17.96 -2.89 -9.63
N ALA A 18 17.61 -3.06 -8.35
CA ALA A 18 18.54 -3.29 -7.25
C ALA A 18 19.29 -4.64 -7.34
N SER A 19 18.78 -5.59 -8.12
CA SER A 19 19.41 -6.91 -8.32
C SER A 19 20.51 -6.89 -9.39
N ASN A 20 20.68 -5.79 -10.14
CA ASN A 20 21.75 -5.64 -11.12
C ASN A 20 23.05 -5.16 -10.46
N ALA A 21 24.15 -5.86 -10.76
CA ALA A 21 25.42 -5.92 -10.00
C ALA A 21 26.17 -4.59 -9.77
N ASP A 22 25.79 -3.48 -10.42
CA ASP A 22 26.39 -2.15 -10.22
C ASP A 22 25.64 -1.27 -9.18
N SER A 23 24.58 -1.81 -8.55
CA SER A 23 23.67 -1.03 -7.68
C SER A 23 23.75 -1.37 -6.19
N ASP A 24 24.84 -1.99 -5.73
CA ASP A 24 25.07 -2.30 -4.31
C ASP A 24 24.91 -1.09 -3.40
N ALA A 25 25.30 0.10 -3.87
CA ALA A 25 25.12 1.36 -3.14
C ALA A 25 23.63 1.74 -2.98
N GLY A 26 22.77 1.39 -3.94
CA GLY A 26 21.33 1.63 -3.89
C GLY A 26 20.64 0.73 -2.88
N ALA A 27 20.98 -0.55 -2.83
CA ALA A 27 20.41 -1.49 -1.86
C ALA A 27 20.73 -1.11 -0.40
N LEU A 28 21.86 -0.42 -0.16
CA LEU A 28 22.22 0.12 1.15
C LEU A 28 21.35 1.30 1.61
N GLN A 29 20.69 1.99 0.68
CA GLN A 29 19.80 3.12 0.96
C GLN A 29 18.33 2.71 1.02
N GLY A 30 17.98 1.55 0.46
CA GLY A 30 16.66 0.92 0.53
C GLY A 30 16.25 0.32 -0.82
N VAL A 31 15.24 -0.53 -0.81
CA VAL A 31 14.73 -1.21 -2.02
C VAL A 31 13.21 -1.21 -2.00
N ASN A 32 12.58 -0.97 -3.15
CA ASN A 32 11.15 -1.09 -3.33
C ASN A 32 10.79 -2.48 -3.87
N TYR A 33 10.20 -3.31 -3.01
CA TYR A 33 9.74 -4.66 -3.36
C TYR A 33 8.28 -4.70 -3.85
N ALA A 34 7.57 -3.57 -3.85
CA ALA A 34 6.15 -3.54 -4.22
C ALA A 34 5.95 -3.99 -5.67
N SER A 35 4.91 -4.79 -5.88
CA SER A 35 4.47 -5.24 -7.20
C SER A 35 3.03 -4.85 -7.43
N ALA A 36 2.73 -4.36 -8.63
CA ALA A 36 1.35 -4.14 -9.08
C ALA A 36 0.52 -5.43 -8.94
N ALA A 37 -0.77 -5.27 -8.64
CA ALA A 37 -1.75 -6.34 -8.41
C ALA A 37 -1.40 -7.35 -7.28
N ALA A 38 -0.35 -7.11 -6.49
CA ALA A 38 0.00 -7.98 -5.37
C ALA A 38 -1.02 -7.86 -4.23
N GLY A 39 -1.29 -8.99 -3.59
CA GLY A 39 -2.08 -9.07 -2.37
C GLY A 39 -1.36 -9.81 -1.26
N ILE A 40 -2.06 -9.90 -0.13
CA ILE A 40 -1.68 -10.67 1.05
C ILE A 40 -1.67 -12.16 0.71
N LEU A 41 -2.68 -12.63 -0.05
CA LEU A 41 -2.76 -14.02 -0.49
C LEU A 41 -1.96 -14.24 -1.78
N ASP A 42 -1.30 -15.40 -1.87
CA ASP A 42 -0.48 -15.74 -3.04
C ASP A 42 -1.30 -15.92 -4.32
N ASN A 43 -2.60 -16.22 -4.23
CA ASN A 43 -3.50 -16.30 -5.39
C ASN A 43 -4.09 -14.93 -5.83
N THR A 44 -4.01 -13.89 -5.00
CA THR A 44 -4.57 -12.56 -5.32
C THR A 44 -3.91 -11.95 -6.54
N GLY A 45 -4.69 -11.61 -7.57
CA GLY A 45 -4.15 -11.01 -8.80
C GLY A 45 -3.36 -12.00 -9.68
N GLN A 46 -3.56 -13.30 -9.55
CA GLN A 46 -2.87 -14.32 -10.37
C GLN A 46 -3.13 -14.22 -11.87
N ASN A 47 -4.20 -13.53 -12.27
CA ASN A 47 -4.50 -13.27 -13.68
C ASN A 47 -3.52 -12.29 -14.34
N PHE A 48 -2.73 -11.55 -13.54
CA PHE A 48 -1.79 -10.56 -14.04
C PHE A 48 -0.38 -11.15 -14.11
N VAL A 49 0.17 -11.22 -15.32
CA VAL A 49 1.52 -11.73 -15.58
C VAL A 49 2.57 -10.89 -14.86
N GLY A 50 3.58 -11.54 -14.29
CA GLY A 50 4.70 -10.87 -13.62
C GLY A 50 4.39 -10.31 -12.22
N ARG A 51 3.17 -10.54 -11.70
CA ARG A 51 2.77 -10.15 -10.34
C ARG A 51 3.57 -10.93 -9.30
N ILE A 52 4.17 -10.22 -8.34
CA ILE A 52 4.95 -10.80 -7.23
C ILE A 52 4.12 -10.70 -5.93
N PRO A 53 3.56 -11.81 -5.40
CA PRO A 53 2.78 -11.79 -4.15
C PRO A 53 3.63 -11.42 -2.94
N PHE A 54 2.99 -11.00 -1.85
CA PHE A 54 3.71 -10.49 -0.68
C PHE A 54 4.69 -11.51 -0.06
N ASN A 55 4.35 -12.80 -0.01
CA ASN A 55 5.30 -13.85 0.42
C ASN A 55 6.56 -13.87 -0.46
N GLN A 56 6.42 -13.68 -1.77
CA GLN A 56 7.57 -13.65 -2.68
C GLN A 56 8.36 -12.34 -2.54
N GLN A 57 7.71 -11.20 -2.25
CA GLN A 57 8.40 -9.96 -1.92
C GLN A 57 9.26 -10.10 -0.66
N ILE A 58 8.77 -10.79 0.37
CA ILE A 58 9.54 -11.11 1.58
C ILE A 58 10.74 -12.02 1.28
N LYS A 59 10.57 -13.04 0.42
CA LYS A 59 11.68 -13.87 -0.05
C LYS A 59 12.72 -13.06 -0.81
N ASN A 60 12.28 -12.14 -1.67
CA ASN A 60 13.20 -11.25 -2.40
C ASN A 60 13.99 -10.36 -1.43
N PHE A 61 13.34 -9.82 -0.39
CA PHE A 61 14.03 -9.09 0.67
C PHE A 61 15.07 -9.97 1.39
N GLN A 62 14.72 -11.21 1.73
CA GLN A 62 15.68 -12.15 2.32
C GLN A 62 16.88 -12.42 1.39
N THR A 63 16.67 -12.52 0.08
CA THR A 63 17.75 -12.62 -0.91
C THR A 63 18.65 -11.39 -0.88
N THR A 64 18.08 -10.18 -0.84
CA THR A 64 18.86 -8.94 -0.69
C THR A 64 19.69 -8.95 0.59
N LEU A 65 19.11 -9.39 1.72
CA LEU A 65 19.85 -9.51 2.99
C LEU A 65 21.06 -10.43 2.86
N ASN A 66 20.90 -11.58 2.21
CA ASN A 66 22.00 -12.53 2.00
C ASN A 66 23.12 -11.93 1.15
N GLN A 67 22.78 -11.14 0.13
CA GLN A 67 23.75 -10.46 -0.74
C GLN A 67 24.54 -9.38 0.02
N ILE A 68 23.87 -8.55 0.82
CA ILE A 68 24.53 -7.44 1.53
C ILE A 68 25.25 -7.88 2.80
N LYS A 69 24.87 -9.02 3.41
CA LYS A 69 25.48 -9.55 4.64
C LYS A 69 26.98 -9.77 4.49
N GLY A 70 27.43 -10.26 3.32
CA GLY A 70 28.85 -10.46 3.02
C GLY A 70 29.66 -9.16 2.95
N LYS A 71 29.00 -8.02 2.69
CA LYS A 71 29.65 -6.72 2.49
C LYS A 71 29.67 -5.85 3.75
N LEU A 72 28.56 -5.82 4.49
CA LEU A 72 28.41 -4.96 5.67
C LEU A 72 28.90 -5.59 6.98
N GLY A 73 28.93 -6.93 7.04
CA GLY A 73 29.07 -7.66 8.30
C GLY A 73 27.77 -7.65 9.13
N ALA A 74 27.63 -8.66 9.99
CA ALA A 74 26.37 -8.92 10.69
C ALA A 74 25.92 -7.78 11.62
N GLY A 75 26.84 -7.17 12.38
CA GLY A 75 26.50 -6.11 13.33
C GLY A 75 25.99 -4.83 12.66
N LYS A 76 26.67 -4.37 11.60
CA LYS A 76 26.27 -3.18 10.84
C LYS A 76 24.95 -3.41 10.09
N LEU A 77 24.74 -4.62 9.56
CA LEU A 77 23.47 -4.99 8.93
C LEU A 77 22.32 -4.92 9.95
N ALA A 78 22.47 -5.55 11.13
CA ALA A 78 21.44 -5.52 12.17
C ALA A 78 21.12 -4.09 12.63
N SER A 79 22.15 -3.25 12.82
CA SER A 79 21.97 -1.83 13.17
C SER A 79 21.28 -1.03 12.06
N SER A 80 21.54 -1.35 10.80
CA SER A 80 20.90 -0.69 9.65
C SER A 80 19.42 -1.07 9.57
N LEU A 81 19.10 -2.36 9.66
CA LEU A 81 17.71 -2.86 9.66
C LEU A 81 16.88 -2.33 10.83
N GLY A 82 17.49 -2.18 12.01
CA GLY A 82 16.82 -1.60 13.18
C GLY A 82 16.44 -0.13 13.00
N ARG A 83 17.11 0.60 12.10
CA ARG A 83 16.83 2.02 11.81
C ARG A 83 15.94 2.20 10.57
N SER A 84 15.94 1.24 9.65
CA SER A 84 15.10 1.25 8.44
C SER A 84 13.61 1.22 8.77
N ILE A 85 12.82 1.88 7.94
CA ILE A 85 11.35 1.87 8.00
C ILE A 85 10.82 0.95 6.90
N PHE A 86 9.98 0.00 7.30
CA PHE A 86 9.31 -0.95 6.42
C PHE A 86 7.89 -0.47 6.18
N TYR A 87 7.66 0.15 5.02
CA TYR A 87 6.31 0.51 4.60
C TYR A 87 5.65 -0.67 3.88
N VAL A 88 4.46 -1.06 4.33
CA VAL A 88 3.68 -2.14 3.74
C VAL A 88 2.25 -1.67 3.52
N GLY A 89 1.85 -1.58 2.25
CA GLY A 89 0.46 -1.31 1.86
C GLY A 89 -0.07 -2.49 1.05
N MET A 90 -0.95 -3.29 1.66
CA MET A 90 -1.52 -4.50 1.08
C MET A 90 -3.03 -4.57 1.39
N GLY A 91 -3.77 -5.43 0.69
CA GLY A 91 -5.20 -5.68 0.95
C GLY A 91 -6.14 -5.21 -0.16
N SER A 92 -5.88 -4.08 -0.82
CA SER A 92 -6.81 -3.53 -1.84
C SER A 92 -7.02 -4.50 -3.01
N ASN A 93 -5.95 -5.17 -3.46
CA ASN A 93 -6.03 -6.18 -4.50
C ASN A 93 -6.71 -7.48 -4.03
N ASP A 94 -6.63 -7.83 -2.74
CA ASP A 94 -7.34 -8.99 -2.21
C ASP A 94 -8.86 -8.80 -2.34
N TYR A 95 -9.34 -7.56 -2.30
CA TYR A 95 -10.72 -7.23 -2.65
C TYR A 95 -10.94 -7.07 -4.16
N LEU A 96 -10.19 -6.19 -4.82
CA LEU A 96 -10.42 -5.80 -6.22
C LEU A 96 -10.07 -6.89 -7.24
N ASN A 97 -8.99 -7.63 -6.96
CA ASN A 97 -8.34 -8.58 -7.85
C ASN A 97 -8.41 -10.03 -7.33
N ASN A 98 -9.35 -10.29 -6.41
CA ASN A 98 -9.69 -11.61 -5.90
C ASN A 98 -11.17 -11.66 -5.45
N TYR A 99 -11.53 -11.16 -4.27
CA TYR A 99 -12.88 -11.32 -3.70
C TYR A 99 -14.02 -10.81 -4.61
N LEU A 100 -13.88 -9.63 -5.20
CA LEU A 100 -14.89 -9.00 -6.06
C LEU A 100 -14.78 -9.42 -7.54
N MET A 101 -13.76 -10.20 -7.92
CA MET A 101 -13.59 -10.64 -9.30
C MET A 101 -14.40 -11.90 -9.59
N PRO A 102 -15.23 -11.93 -10.66
CA PRO A 102 -16.09 -13.08 -10.97
C PRO A 102 -15.36 -14.41 -11.21
N ASN A 103 -14.09 -14.37 -11.61
CA ASN A 103 -13.30 -15.57 -11.90
C ASN A 103 -12.58 -16.15 -10.68
N TYR A 104 -12.84 -15.64 -9.47
CA TYR A 104 -12.41 -16.25 -8.22
C TYR A 104 -13.62 -16.75 -7.43
N ASN A 105 -13.49 -17.92 -6.81
CA ASN A 105 -14.56 -18.50 -6.00
C ASN A 105 -14.66 -17.92 -4.59
N THR A 106 -13.75 -17.01 -4.23
CA THR A 106 -13.55 -16.49 -2.86
C THR A 106 -14.83 -15.98 -2.21
N ARG A 107 -15.67 -15.23 -2.94
CA ARG A 107 -16.93 -14.69 -2.39
C ARG A 107 -18.00 -15.74 -2.08
N ASN A 108 -17.86 -16.94 -2.65
CA ASN A 108 -18.74 -18.08 -2.38
C ASN A 108 -18.20 -18.93 -1.21
N GLU A 109 -16.91 -18.80 -0.88
CA GLU A 109 -16.24 -19.51 0.21
C GLU A 109 -16.25 -18.72 1.52
N TYR A 110 -16.20 -17.38 1.43
CA TYR A 110 -16.10 -16.48 2.57
C TYR A 110 -17.08 -15.32 2.42
N ASN A 111 -17.74 -14.95 3.52
CA ASN A 111 -18.33 -13.63 3.65
C ASN A 111 -17.25 -12.57 3.95
N GLY A 112 -17.64 -11.28 3.97
CA GLY A 112 -16.69 -10.18 4.16
C GLY A 112 -15.90 -10.24 5.47
N ASP A 113 -16.54 -10.62 6.57
CA ASP A 113 -15.89 -10.72 7.87
C ASP A 113 -14.91 -11.90 7.93
N GLN A 114 -15.32 -13.07 7.45
CA GLN A 114 -14.47 -14.26 7.34
C GLN A 114 -13.25 -14.00 6.46
N TYR A 115 -13.44 -13.34 5.31
CA TYR A 115 -12.36 -12.99 4.42
C TYR A 115 -11.39 -12.00 5.05
N SER A 116 -11.89 -10.95 5.72
CA SER A 116 -11.04 -10.00 6.45
C SER A 116 -10.21 -10.69 7.55
N THR A 117 -10.78 -11.69 8.24
CA THR A 117 -10.08 -12.49 9.24
C THR A 117 -8.98 -13.33 8.60
N LEU A 118 -9.27 -14.02 7.49
CA LEU A 118 -8.28 -14.78 6.74
C LEU A 118 -7.09 -13.90 6.32
N LEU A 119 -7.38 -12.73 5.74
CA LEU A 119 -6.33 -11.80 5.30
C LEU A 119 -5.45 -11.36 6.48
N VAL A 120 -6.04 -10.93 7.60
CA VAL A 120 -5.25 -10.47 8.77
C VAL A 120 -4.43 -11.59 9.39
N GLN A 121 -4.92 -12.84 9.40
CA GLN A 121 -4.13 -13.99 9.87
C GLN A 121 -2.89 -14.23 9.00
N HIS A 122 -3.02 -14.15 7.67
CA HIS A 122 -1.88 -14.25 6.75
C HIS A 122 -0.94 -13.05 6.90
N TYR A 123 -1.51 -11.85 7.00
CA TYR A 123 -0.74 -10.62 7.11
C TYR A 123 0.11 -10.59 8.39
N THR A 124 -0.46 -11.05 9.51
CA THR A 124 0.24 -11.21 10.80
C THR A 124 1.48 -12.09 10.63
N LYS A 125 1.36 -13.25 9.97
CA LYS A 125 2.48 -14.18 9.75
C LYS A 125 3.56 -13.56 8.87
N GLN A 126 3.16 -12.82 7.84
CA GLN A 126 4.06 -12.14 6.91
C GLN A 126 4.85 -11.01 7.59
N LEU A 127 4.19 -10.17 8.39
CA LEU A 127 4.85 -9.11 9.16
C LEU A 127 5.79 -9.69 10.23
N THR A 128 5.37 -10.75 10.91
CA THR A 128 6.25 -11.49 11.84
C THR A 128 7.47 -12.08 11.12
N SER A 129 7.33 -12.52 9.87
CA SER A 129 8.46 -13.01 9.07
C SER A 129 9.46 -11.89 8.77
N LEU A 130 8.99 -10.69 8.39
CA LEU A 130 9.86 -9.52 8.23
C LEU A 130 10.55 -9.14 9.54
N TYR A 131 9.84 -9.18 10.67
CA TYR A 131 10.43 -8.96 11.99
C TYR A 131 11.54 -9.97 12.30
N ASN A 132 11.32 -11.25 12.00
CA ASN A 132 12.32 -12.31 12.17
C ASN A 132 13.55 -12.12 11.26
N LEU A 133 13.38 -11.43 10.13
CA LEU A 133 14.48 -11.01 9.24
C LEU A 133 15.20 -9.73 9.71
N GLY A 134 14.78 -9.12 10.82
CA GLY A 134 15.47 -7.99 11.45
C GLY A 134 14.74 -6.64 11.33
N ALA A 135 13.57 -6.59 10.69
CA ALA A 135 12.78 -5.37 10.63
C ALA A 135 12.26 -4.96 12.02
N ARG A 136 12.32 -3.67 12.35
CA ARG A 136 11.91 -3.14 13.67
C ARG A 136 10.89 -2.01 13.58
N ARG A 137 10.89 -1.20 12.53
CA ARG A 137 9.94 -0.08 12.37
C ARG A 137 9.04 -0.35 11.18
N PHE A 138 7.75 -0.44 11.41
CA PHE A 138 6.77 -0.74 10.35
C PHE A 138 5.73 0.34 10.22
N VAL A 139 5.40 0.68 8.98
CA VAL A 139 4.27 1.51 8.59
C VAL A 139 3.31 0.62 7.83
N ILE A 140 2.16 0.31 8.44
CA ILE A 140 1.14 -0.56 7.87
C ILE A 140 0.01 0.31 7.35
N ALA A 141 -0.14 0.38 6.04
CA ALA A 141 -1.16 1.21 5.41
C ALA A 141 -2.48 0.43 5.28
N GLY A 142 -3.58 1.00 5.80
CA GLY A 142 -4.92 0.49 5.55
C GLY A 142 -5.32 0.63 4.08
N VAL A 143 -6.41 -0.05 3.71
CA VAL A 143 -7.02 0.08 2.38
C VAL A 143 -7.81 1.39 2.33
N GLY A 144 -7.51 2.24 1.34
CA GLY A 144 -8.29 3.46 1.10
C GLY A 144 -9.72 3.14 0.62
N SER A 145 -10.65 4.10 0.74
CA SER A 145 -11.99 3.96 0.15
C SER A 145 -11.89 3.59 -1.33
N MET A 146 -12.63 2.56 -1.71
CA MET A 146 -12.70 2.05 -3.09
C MET A 146 -14.08 2.28 -3.70
N ALA A 147 -15.10 2.65 -2.92
CA ALA A 147 -16.47 2.85 -3.38
C ALA A 147 -16.58 3.78 -4.59
N CYS A 148 -15.74 4.82 -4.65
CA CYS A 148 -15.82 5.88 -5.65
C CYS A 148 -14.74 5.84 -6.74
N ILE A 149 -13.87 4.83 -6.78
CA ILE A 149 -12.84 4.76 -7.84
C ILE A 149 -13.48 4.68 -9.22
N PRO A 150 -12.83 5.19 -10.29
CA PRO A 150 -13.44 5.24 -11.60
C PRO A 150 -13.89 3.88 -12.14
N ASN A 151 -13.20 2.79 -11.79
CA ASN A 151 -13.62 1.44 -12.16
C ASN A 151 -14.96 1.03 -11.53
N MET A 152 -15.17 1.32 -10.23
CA MET A 152 -16.43 1.01 -9.55
C MET A 152 -17.59 1.81 -10.12
N ARG A 153 -17.37 3.12 -10.36
CA ARG A 153 -18.35 3.98 -11.03
C ARG A 153 -18.69 3.52 -12.44
N ALA A 154 -17.68 3.08 -13.20
CA ALA A 154 -17.89 2.60 -14.57
C ALA A 154 -18.72 1.31 -14.62
N ARG A 155 -18.57 0.42 -13.62
CA ARG A 155 -19.36 -0.82 -13.47
C ARG A 155 -20.78 -0.56 -12.96
N ASN A 156 -21.00 0.54 -12.24
CA ASN A 156 -22.31 0.91 -11.76
C ASN A 156 -23.16 1.56 -12.88
N PRO A 157 -24.32 1.00 -13.27
CA PRO A 157 -25.18 1.57 -14.30
C PRO A 157 -25.53 3.05 -14.08
N THR A 158 -25.71 3.49 -12.83
CA THR A 158 -26.09 4.86 -12.47
C THR A 158 -24.90 5.81 -12.25
N ASN A 159 -23.67 5.36 -12.47
CA ASN A 159 -22.43 6.14 -12.22
C ASN A 159 -22.18 6.47 -10.74
N MET A 160 -22.92 5.86 -9.82
CA MET A 160 -22.81 6.12 -8.39
C MET A 160 -21.60 5.40 -7.79
N CYS A 161 -21.11 5.92 -6.66
CA CYS A 161 -20.22 5.14 -5.81
C CYS A 161 -20.96 3.92 -5.25
N SER A 162 -20.21 2.91 -4.80
CA SER A 162 -20.75 1.69 -4.22
C SER A 162 -20.39 1.58 -2.74
N PRO A 163 -21.20 2.13 -1.81
CA PRO A 163 -20.93 2.09 -0.37
C PRO A 163 -20.66 0.67 0.16
N ASP A 164 -21.36 -0.33 -0.37
CA ASP A 164 -21.18 -1.74 -0.02
C ASP A 164 -19.72 -2.24 -0.18
N VAL A 165 -18.95 -1.63 -1.11
CA VAL A 165 -17.52 -1.95 -1.27
C VAL A 165 -16.71 -1.43 -0.09
N ASP A 166 -17.02 -0.24 0.41
CA ASP A 166 -16.38 0.33 1.59
C ASP A 166 -16.81 -0.41 2.87
N GLU A 167 -18.08 -0.81 2.97
CA GLU A 167 -18.59 -1.65 4.06
C GLU A 167 -17.90 -3.03 4.10
N LEU A 168 -17.61 -3.60 2.93
CA LEU A 168 -16.89 -4.87 2.81
C LEU A 168 -15.43 -4.79 3.32
N ILE A 169 -14.75 -3.65 3.15
CA ILE A 169 -13.34 -3.48 3.58
C ILE A 169 -13.20 -2.95 5.00
N ALA A 170 -14.22 -2.29 5.55
CA ALA A 170 -14.15 -1.70 6.89
C ALA A 170 -13.72 -2.70 7.99
N PRO A 171 -14.22 -3.96 8.00
CA PRO A 171 -13.75 -4.97 8.95
C PRO A 171 -12.26 -5.29 8.81
N PHE A 172 -11.70 -5.25 7.60
CA PHE A 172 -10.27 -5.50 7.39
C PHE A 172 -9.42 -4.37 7.96
N ASN A 173 -9.73 -3.11 7.66
CA ASN A 173 -8.99 -1.97 8.22
C ASN A 173 -9.02 -1.96 9.76
N SER A 174 -10.18 -2.23 10.36
CA SER A 174 -10.32 -2.36 11.81
C SER A 174 -9.46 -3.48 12.38
N LYS A 175 -9.51 -4.68 11.78
CA LYS A 175 -8.69 -5.82 12.21
C LYS A 175 -7.19 -5.61 11.99
N VAL A 176 -6.78 -4.88 10.95
CA VAL A 176 -5.36 -4.50 10.73
C VAL A 176 -4.90 -3.55 11.83
N LYS A 177 -5.72 -2.58 12.24
CA LYS A 177 -5.40 -1.70 13.38
C LYS A 177 -5.24 -2.51 14.68
N GLY A 178 -6.14 -3.45 14.95
CA GLY A 178 -6.01 -4.38 16.09
C GLY A 178 -4.80 -5.32 15.99
N MET A 179 -4.44 -5.77 14.79
CA MET A 179 -3.23 -6.55 14.54
C MET A 179 -1.97 -5.74 14.87
N VAL A 180 -1.94 -4.44 14.56
CA VAL A 180 -0.83 -3.54 14.94
C VAL A 180 -0.65 -3.49 16.46
N ASP A 181 -1.74 -3.38 17.24
CA ASP A 181 -1.67 -3.42 18.70
C ASP A 181 -1.13 -4.76 19.21
N SER A 182 -1.66 -5.87 18.68
CA SER A 182 -1.20 -7.21 19.05
C SER A 182 0.28 -7.43 18.73
N LEU A 183 0.74 -7.01 17.55
CA LEU A 183 2.15 -7.13 17.16
C LEU A 183 3.06 -6.23 18.01
N ASN A 184 2.63 -5.01 18.35
CA ASN A 184 3.37 -4.14 19.26
C ASN A 184 3.52 -4.73 20.66
N ALA A 185 2.52 -5.48 21.14
CA ALA A 185 2.59 -6.15 22.44
C ALA A 185 3.50 -7.40 22.43
N ASN A 186 3.62 -8.07 21.28
CA ASN A 186 4.26 -9.39 21.19
C ASN A 186 5.62 -9.39 20.48
N LEU A 187 5.99 -8.31 19.77
CA LEU A 187 7.27 -8.18 19.06
C LEU A 187 8.20 -7.21 19.80
N PRO A 188 9.06 -7.70 20.72
CA PRO A 188 9.90 -6.84 21.52
C PRO A 188 10.85 -6.02 20.63
N ARG A 189 11.10 -4.77 21.04
CA ARG A 189 11.98 -3.83 20.33
C ARG A 189 11.54 -3.53 18.88
N ALA A 190 10.29 -3.81 18.53
CA ALA A 190 9.67 -3.34 17.30
C ALA A 190 8.57 -2.32 17.58
N LYS A 191 8.31 -1.47 16.60
CA LYS A 191 7.20 -0.53 16.60
C LYS A 191 6.50 -0.54 15.25
N LEU A 192 5.21 -0.81 15.29
CA LEU A 192 4.31 -0.79 14.16
C LEU A 192 3.34 0.38 14.32
N ILE A 193 3.09 1.10 13.23
CA ILE A 193 2.05 2.11 13.13
C ILE A 193 1.09 1.74 12.00
N TYR A 194 -0.16 2.17 12.14
CA TYR A 194 -1.23 2.06 11.16
C TYR A 194 -1.46 3.43 10.51
N ILE A 195 -1.55 3.48 9.18
CA ILE A 195 -1.94 4.69 8.43
C ILE A 195 -3.35 4.50 7.89
N ASP A 196 -4.24 5.41 8.27
CA ASP A 196 -5.64 5.38 7.88
C ASP A 196 -5.87 6.00 6.50
N ASN A 197 -5.44 5.28 5.47
CA ASN A 197 -5.68 5.69 4.09
C ASN A 197 -7.17 5.84 3.75
N PHE A 198 -8.04 5.12 4.47
CA PHE A 198 -9.48 5.20 4.26
C PHE A 198 -9.99 6.59 4.63
N GLU A 199 -9.68 7.06 5.83
CA GLU A 199 -10.09 8.40 6.26
C GLU A 199 -9.43 9.48 5.39
N MET A 200 -8.12 9.34 5.14
CA MET A 200 -7.37 10.30 4.32
C MET A 200 -7.97 10.51 2.92
N ILE A 201 -8.30 9.43 2.21
CA ILE A 201 -8.89 9.57 0.87
C ILE A 201 -10.37 9.98 0.94
N SER A 202 -11.09 9.55 1.99
CA SER A 202 -12.49 9.91 2.18
C SER A 202 -12.67 11.41 2.42
N GLU A 203 -11.78 12.05 3.18
CA GLU A 203 -11.79 13.50 3.35
C GLU A 203 -11.57 14.24 2.02
N VAL A 204 -10.60 13.79 1.21
CA VAL A 204 -10.36 14.36 -0.14
C VAL A 204 -11.61 14.20 -1.02
N LEU A 205 -12.30 13.06 -0.96
CA LEU A 205 -13.52 12.81 -1.73
C LEU A 205 -14.73 13.60 -1.22
N ARG A 206 -14.84 13.83 0.09
CA ARG A 206 -15.92 14.64 0.70
C ARG A 206 -15.75 16.13 0.40
N SER A 207 -14.51 16.62 0.39
CA SER A 207 -14.19 18.05 0.29
C SER A 207 -13.23 18.41 -0.85
N PRO A 208 -13.42 17.92 -2.10
CA PRO A 208 -12.40 17.94 -3.15
C PRO A 208 -11.92 19.35 -3.54
N PHE A 209 -12.82 20.33 -3.52
CA PHE A 209 -12.51 21.72 -3.86
C PHE A 209 -11.56 22.37 -2.84
N ASN A 210 -11.64 22.00 -1.56
CA ASN A 210 -10.72 22.50 -0.53
C ASN A 210 -9.27 22.05 -0.79
N TYR A 211 -9.11 20.93 -1.50
CA TYR A 211 -7.81 20.39 -1.91
C TYR A 211 -7.42 20.81 -3.35
N GLY A 212 -8.23 21.63 -4.01
CA GLY A 212 -8.00 22.13 -5.37
C GLY A 212 -8.29 21.12 -6.49
N PHE A 213 -9.10 20.10 -6.21
CA PHE A 213 -9.56 19.16 -7.22
C PHE A 213 -10.91 19.59 -7.79
N SER A 214 -11.05 19.53 -9.11
CA SER A 214 -12.31 19.79 -9.83
C SER A 214 -12.82 18.57 -10.58
N VAL A 215 -11.99 17.53 -10.76
CA VAL A 215 -12.38 16.28 -11.43
C VAL A 215 -12.23 15.11 -10.46
N VAL A 216 -13.37 14.59 -10.03
CA VAL A 216 -13.49 13.63 -8.91
C VAL A 216 -14.12 12.30 -9.31
N ASP A 217 -14.65 12.21 -10.53
CA ASP A 217 -15.49 11.11 -10.98
C ASP A 217 -14.82 10.21 -12.03
N ARG A 218 -13.67 10.61 -12.59
CA ARG A 218 -12.99 9.91 -13.69
C ARG A 218 -11.47 9.99 -13.59
N GLY A 219 -10.78 9.04 -14.20
CA GLY A 219 -9.33 9.05 -14.32
C GLY A 219 -8.81 10.18 -15.23
N CYS A 220 -7.58 10.63 -15.03
CA CYS A 220 -6.88 11.51 -15.97
C CYS A 220 -6.51 10.76 -17.27
N CYS A 221 -6.22 9.47 -17.16
CA CYS A 221 -5.92 8.56 -18.26
C CYS A 221 -6.80 7.29 -18.15
N GLY A 222 -7.04 6.62 -19.28
CA GLY A 222 -7.88 5.41 -19.34
C GLY A 222 -8.96 5.51 -20.42
N ILE A 223 -9.63 4.38 -20.65
CA ILE A 223 -10.59 4.20 -21.75
C ILE A 223 -11.98 3.88 -21.19
N GLY A 224 -13.01 4.31 -21.93
CA GLY A 224 -14.41 4.01 -21.63
C GLY A 224 -15.02 4.93 -20.59
N ARG A 225 -16.17 4.51 -20.06
CA ARG A 225 -16.93 5.23 -19.04
C ARG A 225 -16.04 5.58 -17.84
N ASN A 226 -16.09 6.85 -17.42
CA ASN A 226 -15.27 7.43 -16.35
C ASN A 226 -13.74 7.21 -16.53
N ARG A 227 -13.27 6.82 -17.73
CA ARG A 227 -11.91 6.32 -17.95
C ARG A 227 -11.54 5.18 -16.99
N GLY A 228 -12.55 4.42 -16.56
CA GLY A 228 -12.46 3.39 -15.53
C GLY A 228 -12.65 1.97 -16.03
N VAL A 229 -13.03 1.78 -17.31
CA VAL A 229 -13.24 0.44 -17.88
C VAL A 229 -11.89 -0.24 -18.13
N ILE A 230 -10.97 0.48 -18.77
CA ILE A 230 -9.58 0.03 -18.99
C ILE A 230 -8.67 1.09 -18.41
N THR A 231 -7.70 0.66 -17.60
CA THR A 231 -6.70 1.54 -17.00
C THR A 231 -5.82 2.23 -18.06
N CYS A 232 -4.95 3.14 -17.63
CA CYS A 232 -4.03 3.83 -18.51
C CYS A 232 -3.06 2.83 -19.18
N LEU A 233 -3.14 2.69 -20.50
CA LEU A 233 -2.23 1.86 -21.30
C LEU A 233 -1.05 2.69 -21.84
N PRO A 234 0.07 2.05 -22.20
CA PRO A 234 1.17 2.72 -22.88
C PRO A 234 0.70 3.55 -24.07
N PHE A 235 1.29 4.72 -24.25
CA PHE A 235 1.00 5.68 -25.32
C PHE A 235 -0.39 6.34 -25.31
N LEU A 236 -1.27 6.01 -24.34
CA LEU A 236 -2.49 6.78 -24.16
C LEU A 236 -2.18 8.20 -23.68
N ARG A 237 -2.78 9.19 -24.36
CA ARG A 237 -2.62 10.59 -23.97
C ARG A 237 -3.38 10.86 -22.66
N PRO A 238 -2.70 11.27 -21.57
CA PRO A 238 -3.37 11.67 -20.34
C PRO A 238 -4.03 13.03 -20.49
N CYS A 239 -4.87 13.39 -19.50
CA CYS A 239 -5.43 14.73 -19.37
C CYS A 239 -4.35 15.82 -19.31
N PRO A 240 -4.64 17.06 -19.76
CA PRO A 240 -3.64 18.13 -19.83
C PRO A 240 -3.19 18.65 -18.46
N ASN A 241 -4.08 18.65 -17.46
CA ASN A 241 -3.78 19.11 -16.11
C ASN A 241 -4.13 18.04 -15.06
N ARG A 242 -3.12 17.28 -14.63
CA ARG A 242 -3.26 16.20 -13.64
C ARG A 242 -3.51 16.74 -12.22
N ASN A 243 -3.16 17.99 -11.95
CA ASN A 243 -3.28 18.60 -10.62
C ASN A 243 -4.72 18.92 -10.23
N THR A 244 -5.68 18.84 -11.15
CA THR A 244 -7.10 19.05 -10.86
C THR A 244 -7.88 17.73 -10.72
N TYR A 245 -7.21 16.59 -10.91
CA TYR A 245 -7.81 15.26 -10.88
C TYR A 245 -7.47 14.52 -9.58
N ILE A 246 -8.46 13.87 -8.98
CA ILE A 246 -8.22 12.93 -7.87
C ILE A 246 -7.58 11.63 -8.40
N PHE A 247 -8.10 11.09 -9.51
CA PHE A 247 -7.69 9.80 -10.03
C PHE A 247 -6.76 9.93 -11.24
N TRP A 248 -5.66 9.19 -11.23
CA TRP A 248 -4.78 9.03 -12.38
C TRP A 248 -5.42 8.15 -13.44
N ASP A 249 -5.91 6.98 -13.03
CA ASP A 249 -6.49 5.96 -13.91
C ASP A 249 -7.74 5.33 -13.30
N ALA A 250 -8.08 4.10 -13.72
CA ALA A 250 -9.25 3.36 -13.26
C ALA A 250 -9.26 3.05 -11.75
N PHE A 251 -8.09 3.02 -11.10
CA PHE A 251 -7.91 2.54 -9.73
C PHE A 251 -7.08 3.50 -8.87
N HIS A 252 -6.08 4.15 -9.45
CA HIS A 252 -5.04 4.84 -8.70
C HIS A 252 -5.28 6.35 -8.58
N PRO A 253 -4.93 6.95 -7.42
CA PRO A 253 -4.92 8.39 -7.25
C PRO A 253 -3.80 9.07 -8.07
N THR A 254 -3.93 10.36 -8.35
CA THR A 254 -2.87 11.16 -8.96
C THR A 254 -1.70 11.37 -8.00
N GLU A 255 -0.54 11.74 -8.55
CA GLU A 255 0.63 12.17 -7.77
C GLU A 255 0.25 13.24 -6.74
N ARG A 256 -0.56 14.24 -7.12
CA ARG A 256 -1.00 15.29 -6.20
C ARG A 256 -1.73 14.74 -4.98
N VAL A 257 -2.62 13.77 -5.15
CA VAL A 257 -3.28 13.10 -4.02
C VAL A 257 -2.26 12.32 -3.20
N ASN A 258 -1.34 11.59 -3.84
CA ASN A 258 -0.28 10.85 -3.14
C ASN A 258 0.64 11.78 -2.31
N VAL A 259 0.92 13.00 -2.77
CA VAL A 259 1.67 14.02 -2.00
C VAL A 259 0.88 14.43 -0.75
N LEU A 260 -0.43 14.67 -0.88
CA LEU A 260 -1.29 15.04 0.25
C LEU A 260 -1.32 13.92 1.29
N LEU A 261 -1.56 12.68 0.86
CA LEU A 261 -1.61 11.52 1.77
C LEU A 261 -0.24 11.25 2.39
N GLY A 262 0.85 11.41 1.63
CA GLY A 262 2.21 11.27 2.15
C GLY A 262 2.53 12.27 3.26
N LYS A 263 2.10 13.53 3.12
CA LYS A 263 2.25 14.55 4.16
C LYS A 263 1.42 14.25 5.40
N ALA A 264 0.17 13.80 5.20
CA ALA A 264 -0.73 13.40 6.28
C ALA A 264 -0.18 12.19 7.04
N ALA A 265 0.33 11.16 6.35
CA ALA A 265 0.97 10.02 6.98
C ALA A 265 2.27 10.40 7.71
N TYR A 266 3.00 11.38 7.18
CA TYR A 266 4.27 11.84 7.77
C TYR A 266 4.09 12.56 9.11
N SER A 267 3.18 13.54 9.16
CA SER A 267 3.07 14.49 10.29
C SER A 267 1.64 14.70 10.80
N GLY A 268 0.67 13.94 10.29
CA GLY A 268 -0.73 14.00 10.72
C GLY A 268 -0.93 13.54 12.17
N GLY A 269 -2.13 13.81 12.68
CA GLY A 269 -2.56 13.42 14.01
C GLY A 269 -2.86 11.92 14.14
N THR A 270 -3.25 11.52 15.35
CA THR A 270 -3.54 10.11 15.68
C THR A 270 -4.84 9.58 15.09
N ASP A 271 -5.68 10.48 14.58
CA ASP A 271 -6.85 10.23 13.75
C ASP A 271 -6.47 9.67 12.37
N LEU A 272 -5.29 10.04 11.83
CA LEU A 272 -4.82 9.60 10.52
C LEU A 272 -3.66 8.59 10.59
N ALA A 273 -2.91 8.59 11.69
CA ALA A 273 -1.79 7.67 11.91
C ALA A 273 -1.74 7.19 13.36
N TYR A 274 -1.86 5.89 13.59
CA TYR A 274 -2.03 5.32 14.93
C TYR A 274 -0.90 4.34 15.30
N PRO A 275 -0.35 4.37 16.54
CA PRO A 275 -0.59 5.35 17.60
C PRO A 275 0.23 6.64 17.42
N MET A 276 1.04 6.73 16.38
CA MET A 276 1.92 7.86 16.07
C MET A 276 2.16 7.93 14.55
N ASN A 277 2.64 9.07 14.07
CA ASN A 277 2.93 9.27 12.64
C ASN A 277 4.36 8.82 12.24
N ILE A 278 4.66 8.86 10.94
CA ILE A 278 5.95 8.37 10.41
C ILE A 278 7.12 9.22 10.95
N GLN A 279 6.93 10.54 11.13
CA GLN A 279 7.96 11.41 11.71
C GLN A 279 8.33 10.97 13.12
N GLN A 280 7.34 10.68 13.97
CA GLN A 280 7.54 10.17 15.32
C GLN A 280 8.16 8.77 15.32
N LEU A 281 7.72 7.88 14.43
CA LEU A 281 8.29 6.54 14.26
C LEU A 281 9.77 6.60 13.86
N ALA A 282 10.18 7.56 13.02
CA ALA A 282 11.57 7.72 12.60
C ALA A 282 12.49 8.08 13.79
N ALA A 283 11.96 8.86 14.74
CA ALA A 283 12.65 9.24 15.98
C ALA A 283 12.57 8.17 17.08
N TRP A 284 11.65 7.21 16.97
CA TRP A 284 11.43 6.18 17.99
C TRP A 284 12.67 5.29 18.21
N GLN A 285 13.05 5.09 19.46
CA GLN A 285 14.14 4.19 19.86
C GLN A 285 13.57 2.96 20.59
N PRO A 286 14.04 1.73 20.29
CA PRO A 286 13.60 0.51 20.95
C PRO A 286 13.97 0.36 22.42
#